data_AF-A0A815TDE6-F1
#
_entry.id   AF-A0A815TDE6-F1
#
_cell.length_a   1.000
_cell.length_b   1.000
_cell.length_c   1.000
_cell.angle_alpha   90.00
_cell.angle_beta   90.00
_cell.angle_gamma   90.00
#
_symmetry.space_group_name_H-M   'P 1'
#
loop_
_entity.id
_entity.type
_entity.pdbx_description
1 polymer ?
#
loop_
_entity_poly.entity_id
_entity_poly.type
_entity_poly.pdbx_seq_one_letter_code
_entity_poly.pdbx_strand_id
1 'polypeptide(L)'
;MRDPVSGLKPKLAHPFAYLPFGAGPHNCIGQNFAILEAEIMLAMFVQRCDLKLLPNQQITPEMKGVTIKAKYGMFAHIKQRND
;
A
#
# COMPACT_ATOMS: atom_id res chain seq x y z
N MET A 1 -0.57 9.79 4.83
CA MET A 1 -1.35 9.40 3.65
C MET A 1 -2.30 10.52 3.29
N ARG A 2 -2.27 11.04 2.06
CA ARG A 2 -3.30 11.94 1.53
C ARG A 2 -4.39 11.07 0.90
N ASP A 3 -5.63 11.52 0.94
CA ASP A 3 -6.72 10.87 0.24
C ASP A 3 -6.41 10.85 -1.27
N PRO A 4 -6.42 9.69 -1.95
CA PRO A 4 -6.01 9.60 -3.35
C PRO A 4 -6.97 10.30 -4.30
N VAL A 5 -8.20 10.60 -3.88
CA VAL A 5 -9.19 11.28 -4.70
C VAL A 5 -9.08 12.81 -4.57
N SER A 6 -8.99 13.33 -3.34
CA SER A 6 -8.94 14.78 -3.05
C SER A 6 -7.53 15.34 -2.88
N GLY A 7 -6.52 14.51 -2.66
CA GLY A 7 -5.14 14.93 -2.36
C GLY A 7 -4.96 15.57 -0.97
N LEU A 8 -6.03 15.67 -0.17
CA LEU A 8 -5.99 16.30 1.14
C LEU A 8 -5.58 15.31 2.23
N LYS A 9 -5.00 15.81 3.33
CA LYS A 9 -4.80 14.97 4.52
C LYS A 9 -6.17 14.71 5.15
N PRO A 10 -6.61 13.45 5.30
CA PRO A 10 -7.88 13.16 5.94
C PRO A 10 -7.84 13.62 7.40
N LYS A 11 -8.92 14.26 7.86
CA LYS A 11 -9.09 14.61 9.27
C LYS A 11 -9.42 13.33 10.04
N LEU A 12 -8.43 12.74 10.68
CA LEU A 12 -8.62 11.59 11.56
C LEU A 12 -9.42 12.02 12.80
N ALA A 13 -10.39 11.20 13.21
CA ALA A 13 -11.21 11.47 14.40
C ALA A 13 -10.38 11.45 15.70
N HIS A 14 -9.26 10.70 15.72
CA HIS A 14 -8.37 10.60 16.86
C HIS A 14 -6.90 10.56 16.41
N PRO A 15 -5.96 11.22 17.13
CA PRO A 15 -4.53 11.24 16.76
C PRO A 15 -3.89 9.85 16.65
N PHE A 16 -4.39 8.86 17.39
CA PHE A 16 -3.91 7.48 17.39
C PHE A 16 -4.78 6.52 16.57
N ALA A 17 -5.66 7.02 15.71
CA ALA A 17 -6.54 6.17 14.88
C ALA A 17 -5.79 5.40 13.78
N TYR A 18 -4.53 5.77 13.48
CA TYR A 18 -3.77 5.18 12.39
C TYR A 18 -2.29 5.01 12.77
N LEU A 19 -1.89 3.78 13.10
CA LEU A 19 -0.56 3.44 13.62
C LEU A 19 0.07 2.23 12.88
N PRO A 20 0.21 2.25 11.55
CA PRO A 20 0.69 1.09 10.78
C PRO A 20 2.15 0.71 11.06
N PHE A 21 2.93 1.63 11.63
CA PHE A 21 4.34 1.42 12.02
C PHE A 21 4.54 1.51 13.54
N GLY A 22 3.46 1.49 14.33
CA GLY A 22 3.50 1.75 15.77
C GLY A 22 3.68 3.24 16.12
N ALA A 23 4.00 3.51 17.38
CA ALA A 23 4.21 4.85 17.93
C ALA A 23 5.24 4.84 19.08
N GLY A 24 5.80 6.00 19.40
CA GLY A 24 6.74 6.17 20.51
C GLY A 24 8.15 5.61 20.22
N PRO A 25 8.97 5.38 21.25
CA PRO A 25 10.37 4.95 21.09
C PRO A 25 10.53 3.53 20.51
N HIS A 26 9.45 2.75 20.47
CA HIS A 26 9.40 1.41 19.88
C HIS A 26 8.61 1.37 18.56
N ASN A 27 8.49 2.49 17.84
CA ASN A 27 7.97 2.47 16.48
C ASN A 27 8.94 1.73 15.52
N CYS A 28 8.47 1.40 14.33
CA CYS A 28 9.29 0.77 13.32
C CYS A 28 10.45 1.69 12.92
N ILE A 29 11.69 1.28 13.21
CA ILE A 29 12.90 2.00 12.80
C ILE A 29 12.98 2.19 11.27
N GLY A 30 12.34 1.29 10.51
CA GLY A 30 12.27 1.33 9.05
C GLY A 30 11.14 2.18 8.47
N GLN A 31 10.35 2.90 9.28
CA GLN A 31 9.17 3.64 8.81
C GLN A 31 9.48 4.60 7.66
N ASN A 32 10.51 5.43 7.79
CA ASN A 32 10.86 6.41 6.75
C ASN A 32 11.34 5.72 5.47
N PHE A 33 12.12 4.65 5.61
CA PHE A 33 12.59 3.86 4.48
C PHE A 33 11.42 3.20 3.74
N ALA A 34 10.52 2.53 4.46
CA ALA A 34 9.39 1.83 3.88
C ALA A 34 8.43 2.76 3.12
N ILE A 35 8.20 3.99 3.64
CA ILE A 35 7.39 4.99 2.94
C ILE A 35 8.08 5.44 1.64
N LEU A 36 9.36 5.78 1.71
CA LEU A 36 10.13 6.22 0.54
C LEU A 36 10.23 5.13 -0.53
N GLU A 37 10.50 3.88 -0.14
CA GLU A 37 10.53 2.73 -1.03
C GLU A 37 9.17 2.52 -1.71
N ALA A 38 8.07 2.58 -0.96
CA ALA A 38 6.72 2.41 -1.50
C ALA A 38 6.35 3.55 -2.48
N GLU A 39 6.71 4.79 -2.19
CA GLU A 39 6.48 5.93 -3.09
C GLU A 39 7.25 5.78 -4.41
N ILE A 40 8.53 5.39 -4.36
CA ILE A 40 9.35 5.15 -5.55
C ILE A 40 8.80 3.99 -6.37
N MET A 41 8.50 2.86 -5.72
CA MET A 41 7.95 1.68 -6.38
C MET A 41 6.62 1.98 -7.06
N LEU A 42 5.72 2.72 -6.39
CA LEU A 42 4.44 3.13 -6.96
C LEU A 42 4.62 4.07 -8.14
N ALA A 43 5.52 5.06 -8.04
CA ALA A 43 5.83 5.97 -9.13
C ALA A 43 6.36 5.22 -10.36
N MET A 44 7.26 4.25 -10.16
CA MET A 44 7.78 3.40 -11.24
C MET A 44 6.68 2.57 -11.90
N PHE A 45 5.79 1.94 -11.12
CA PHE A 45 4.67 1.18 -11.67
C PHE A 45 3.71 2.04 -12.46
N VAL A 46 3.32 3.21 -11.93
CA VAL A 46 2.41 4.12 -12.63
C VAL A 46 3.05 4.69 -13.89
N GLN A 47 4.36 4.93 -13.94
CA GLN A 47 5.02 5.45 -15.15
C GLN A 47 5.23 4.38 -16.22
N ARG A 48 5.50 3.13 -15.84
CA ARG A 48 6.05 2.13 -16.78
C ARG A 48 5.17 0.92 -17.01
N CYS A 49 4.09 0.74 -16.25
CA CYS A 49 3.29 -0.47 -16.28
C CYS A 49 1.81 -0.18 -16.44
N ASP A 50 1.16 -0.95 -17.32
CA ASP A 50 -0.28 -1.15 -17.32
C ASP A 50 -0.62 -2.43 -16.55
N LEU A 51 -1.22 -2.24 -15.38
CA LEU A 51 -1.59 -3.31 -14.45
C LEU A 51 -3.09 -3.60 -14.57
N LYS A 52 -3.45 -4.85 -14.86
CA LYS A 52 -4.84 -5.32 -14.86
C LYS A 52 -4.98 -6.57 -13.98
N LEU A 53 -5.74 -6.46 -12.90
CA LEU A 53 -6.12 -7.62 -12.06
C LEU A 53 -6.76 -8.71 -12.92
N LEU A 54 -6.41 -9.99 -12.67
CA LEU A 54 -7.16 -11.11 -13.25
C LEU A 54 -8.64 -11.04 -12.83
N PRO A 55 -9.58 -11.40 -13.72
CA PRO A 55 -11.00 -11.39 -13.38
C PRO A 55 -11.32 -12.41 -12.27
N ASN A 56 -12.38 -12.13 -11.51
CA ASN A 56 -12.99 -13.06 -10.54
C ASN A 56 -12.07 -13.58 -9.42
N GLN A 57 -10.98 -12.89 -9.10
CA GLN A 57 -10.15 -13.23 -7.95
C GLN A 57 -10.71 -12.61 -6.66
N GLN A 58 -10.66 -13.37 -5.56
CA GLN A 58 -11.09 -12.90 -4.25
C GLN A 58 -9.91 -12.33 -3.46
N ILE A 59 -9.97 -11.04 -3.14
CA ILE A 59 -8.94 -10.34 -2.35
C ILE A 59 -9.44 -10.20 -0.91
N THR A 60 -9.12 -11.19 -0.08
CA THR A 60 -9.50 -11.20 1.34
C THR A 60 -8.26 -11.03 2.21
N PRO A 61 -8.24 -10.07 3.16
CA PRO A 61 -7.15 -9.95 4.12
C PRO A 61 -7.16 -11.15 5.07
N GLU A 62 -6.00 -11.77 5.26
CA GLU A 62 -5.77 -12.85 6.21
C GLU A 62 -4.51 -12.58 7.01
N MET A 63 -4.61 -12.75 8.32
CA MET A 63 -3.46 -12.68 9.22
C MET A 63 -2.63 -13.96 9.08
N LYS A 64 -1.40 -13.83 8.56
CA LYS A 64 -0.42 -14.92 8.48
C LYS A 64 0.79 -14.55 9.33
N GLY A 65 0.84 -15.09 10.55
CA GLY A 65 1.82 -14.72 11.56
C GLY A 65 1.62 -13.28 12.02
N VAL A 66 2.68 -12.46 11.97
CA VAL A 66 2.68 -11.06 12.43
C VAL A 66 2.14 -10.08 11.36
N THR A 67 1.93 -10.54 10.11
CA THR A 67 1.55 -9.67 8.99
C THR A 67 0.21 -10.05 8.39
N ILE A 68 -0.53 -9.07 7.87
CA ILE A 68 -1.74 -9.28 7.07
C ILE A 68 -1.34 -9.39 5.60
N LYS A 69 -1.87 -10.41 4.90
CA LYS A 69 -1.63 -10.68 3.47
C LYS A 69 -2.94 -10.97 2.76
N ALA A 70 -2.94 -10.91 1.42
CA ALA A 70 -4.07 -11.42 0.65
C ALA A 70 -4.10 -12.96 0.71
N LYS A 71 -5.19 -13.53 1.25
CA LYS A 71 -5.36 -14.98 1.49
C LYS A 71 -5.04 -15.83 0.25
N TYR A 72 -5.60 -15.41 -0.89
CA TYR A 72 -5.53 -16.14 -2.17
C TYR A 72 -4.51 -15.52 -3.14
N GLY A 73 -3.66 -14.61 -2.67
CA GLY A 73 -2.80 -13.80 -3.51
C GLY A 73 -3.55 -12.63 -4.17
N MET A 74 -2.83 -11.89 -5.03
CA MET A 74 -3.35 -10.78 -5.82
C MET A 74 -2.60 -10.77 -7.15
N PHE A 75 -3.19 -11.40 -8.16
CA PHE A 75 -2.53 -11.66 -9.45
C PHE A 75 -2.95 -10.62 -10.49
N ALA A 76 -2.01 -10.15 -11.30
CA ALA A 76 -2.29 -9.15 -12.34
C ALA A 76 -1.55 -9.48 -13.63
N HIS A 77 -2.17 -9.14 -14.76
CA HIS A 77 -1.47 -8.95 -16.02
C HIS A 77 -0.69 -7.65 -15.97
N ILE A 78 0.58 -7.71 -16.33
CA ILE A 78 1.47 -6.56 -16.42
C ILE A 78 1.87 -6.41 -17.89
N LYS A 79 1.63 -5.23 -18.45
CA LYS A 79 2.17 -4.82 -19.75
C LYS A 79 3.06 -3.61 -19.55
N GLN A 80 4.11 -3.48 -20.35
CA GLN A 80 4.86 -2.23 -20.39
C GLN A 80 3.95 -1.12 -20.93
N ARG A 81 3.92 0.00 -20.23
CA ARG A 81 3.26 1.22 -20.70
C ARG A 81 4.19 1.87 -21.72
N ASN A 82 3.78 1.81 -22.98
CA ASN A 82 4.40 2.54 -24.06
C ASN A 82 3.47 3.73 -24.30
N ASP A 83 3.92 4.93 -23.97
CA ASP A 83 3.21 6.17 -24.31
C ASP A 83 3.06 6.33 -25.83
#